data_AF-A0A5N9E6F3-F1
#
_entry.id   AF-A0A5N9E6F3-F1
#
_cell.length_a   1.000
_cell.length_b   1.000
_cell.length_c   1.000
_cell.angle_alpha   90.00
_cell.angle_beta   90.00
_cell.angle_gamma   90.00
#
_symmetry.space_group_name_H-M   'P 1'
#
loop_
_entity.id
_entity.type
_entity.pdbx_description
1 polymer ?
#
loop_
_entity_poly.entity_id
_entity_poly.type
_entity_poly.pdbx_seq_one_letter_code
_entity_poly.pdbx_strand_id
1 'polypeptide(L)' 'MPPSKELDTVLEMIRVRSAEVRKTTDDDRLSYERIMSVLPMDDDIETERVGVNGVPAEWIWAPESEDSRV' A
#
# COMPACT_ATOMS: atom_id res chain seq x y z
N MET A 1 -14.35 18.43 12.87
CA MET A 1 -12.89 18.31 12.69
C MET A 1 -12.40 19.59 12.04
N PRO A 2 -11.24 20.13 12.43
CA PRO A 2 -10.64 21.24 11.70
C PRO A 2 -10.36 20.82 10.25
N PRO A 3 -10.45 21.75 9.28
CA PRO A 3 -10.13 21.45 7.89
C PRO A 3 -8.66 21.01 7.77
N SER A 4 -8.42 19.87 7.12
CA SER A 4 -7.08 19.34 6.82
C SER A 4 -7.06 18.94 5.36
N LYS A 5 -6.09 19.47 4.62
CA LYS A 5 -5.93 19.17 3.19
C LYS A 5 -5.58 17.70 2.98
N GLU A 6 -4.79 17.15 3.88
CA GLU A 6 -4.38 15.76 3.90
C GLU A 6 -5.60 14.84 4.06
N LEU A 7 -6.48 15.16 5.01
CA LEU A 7 -7.73 14.42 5.21
C LEU A 7 -8.66 14.53 4.00
N ASP A 8 -8.76 15.71 3.38
CA ASP A 8 -9.57 15.92 2.18
C ASP A 8 -9.04 15.06 1.01
N THR A 9 -7.73 14.97 0.82
CA THR A 9 -7.11 14.10 -0.20
C THR A 9 -7.44 12.63 0.02
N VAL A 10 -7.33 12.14 1.26
CA VAL A 10 -7.68 10.75 1.60
C VAL A 10 -9.15 10.47 1.34
N LEU A 11 -10.05 11.39 1.74
CA LEU A 11 -11.48 11.25 1.49
C LEU A 11 -11.81 11.22 0.00
N GLU A 12 -11.11 12.00 -0.82
CA GLU A 12 -11.30 11.99 -2.27
C GLU A 12 -10.86 10.67 -2.89
N MET A 13 -9.71 10.12 -2.49
CA MET A 13 -9.26 8.79 -2.90
C MET A 13 -10.34 7.73 -2.59
N ILE A 14 -10.88 7.73 -1.37
CA ILE A 14 -11.93 6.80 -0.96
C ILE A 14 -13.17 6.92 -1.85
N ARG A 15 -13.60 8.15 -2.15
CA ARG A 15 -14.78 8.42 -2.99
C ARG A 15 -14.58 7.90 -4.41
N VAL A 16 -13.45 8.21 -5.04
CA VAL A 16 -13.12 7.76 -6.40
C VAL A 16 -13.22 6.24 -6.51
N ARG A 17 -12.58 5.50 -5.60
CA ARG A 17 -12.69 4.03 -5.60
C ARG A 17 -14.12 3.55 -5.38
N SER A 18 -14.86 4.16 -4.45
CA SER A 18 -16.22 3.72 -4.11
C SER A 18 -17.19 3.80 -5.30
N ALA A 19 -16.94 4.72 -6.23
CA ALA A 19 -17.74 4.93 -7.44
C ALA A 19 -17.39 3.96 -8.58
N GLU A 20 -16.28 3.21 -8.50
CA GLU A 20 -15.91 2.24 -9.53
C GLU A 20 -16.92 1.09 -9.62
N VAL A 21 -17.40 0.82 -10.84
CA VAL A 21 -18.24 -0.35 -11.13
C VAL A 21 -17.37 -1.60 -11.17
N ARG A 22 -17.65 -2.54 -10.26
CA ARG A 22 -16.93 -3.82 -10.10
C ARG A 22 -17.94 -4.96 -10.17
N LYS A 23 -17.59 -6.06 -10.86
CA LYS A 23 -18.49 -7.19 -11.13
C LYS A 23 -18.01 -8.49 -10.51
N THR A 24 -16.70 -8.61 -10.31
CA THR A 24 -16.06 -9.81 -9.78
C THR A 24 -15.21 -9.46 -8.56
N THR A 25 -14.89 -10.49 -7.76
CA THR A 25 -13.94 -10.33 -6.65
C THR A 25 -12.55 -9.91 -7.14
N ASP A 26 -12.17 -10.31 -8.36
CA ASP A 26 -10.88 -9.90 -8.93
C ASP A 26 -10.88 -8.41 -9.31
N ASP A 27 -12.01 -7.90 -9.81
CA ASP A 27 -12.19 -6.47 -10.05
C ASP A 27 -12.03 -5.67 -8.74
N ASP A 28 -12.54 -6.19 -7.62
CA ASP A 28 -12.39 -5.58 -6.30
C ASP A 28 -10.93 -5.56 -5.83
N ARG A 29 -10.17 -6.65 -6.06
CA ARG A 29 -8.74 -6.74 -5.73
C ARG A 29 -7.93 -5.74 -6.54
N LEU A 30 -8.08 -5.76 -7.86
CA LEU A 30 -7.38 -4.86 -8.78
C LEU A 30 -7.74 -3.39 -8.54
N SER A 31 -9.00 -3.10 -8.21
CA SER A 31 -9.43 -1.74 -7.84
C SER A 31 -8.72 -1.23 -6.59
N TYR A 32 -8.53 -2.10 -5.60
CA TYR A 32 -7.80 -1.74 -4.38
C TYR A 32 -6.31 -1.53 -4.65
N GLU A 33 -5.68 -2.42 -5.42
CA GLU A 33 -4.26 -2.32 -5.79
C GLU A 33 -3.97 -1.03 -6.56
N ARG A 34 -4.80 -0.66 -7.55
CA ARG A 34 -4.61 0.56 -8.36
C ARG A 34 -4.61 1.85 -7.54
N ILE A 35 -5.50 1.96 -6.55
CA ILE A 35 -5.57 3.20 -5.76
C ILE A 35 -4.41 3.31 -4.75
N MET A 36 -3.85 2.17 -4.32
CA MET A 36 -2.69 2.15 -3.45
C MET A 36 -1.38 2.30 -4.23
N SER A 37 -1.31 1.86 -5.49
CA SER A 37 -0.09 1.90 -6.31
C SER A 37 0.41 3.30 -6.66
N VAL A 38 -0.38 4.34 -6.40
CA VAL A 38 0.03 5.75 -6.60
C VAL A 38 0.95 6.25 -5.49
N LEU A 39 1.05 5.50 -4.39
CA LEU A 39 1.92 5.78 -3.26
C LEU A 39 3.19 4.94 -3.43
N PRO A 40 4.28 5.50 -3.98
CA PRO A 40 5.51 4.75 -4.14
C PRO A 40 6.11 4.39 -2.78
N MET A 41 6.88 3.31 -2.76
CA MET A 41 7.81 3.07 -1.67
C MET A 41 8.93 4.11 -1.74
N ASP A 42 9.46 4.54 -0.60
CA ASP A 42 10.65 5.39 -0.57
C ASP A 42 11.86 4.65 -1.16
N ASP A 43 12.77 5.39 -1.82
CA ASP A 43 13.89 4.83 -2.59
C ASP A 43 14.91 4.05 -1.75
N ASP A 44 14.91 4.25 -0.43
CA ASP A 44 15.81 3.62 0.53
C ASP A 44 15.21 2.42 1.25
N ILE A 45 13.99 2.01 0.89
CA ILE A 45 13.36 0.80 1.38
C ILE A 45 13.76 -0.38 0.50
N GLU A 46 14.33 -1.41 1.12
CA GLU A 46 14.67 -2.66 0.46
C GLU A 46 13.56 -3.70 0.66
N THR A 47 13.38 -4.55 -0.34
CA THR A 47 12.39 -5.63 -0.31
C THR A 47 12.96 -6.94 -0.86
N GLU A 48 12.55 -8.07 -0.26
CA GLU A 48 12.89 -9.40 -0.75
C GLU A 48 11.67 -10.32 -0.69
N ARG A 49 11.30 -10.90 -1.83
CA ARG A 49 10.24 -11.91 -1.88
C ARG A 49 10.74 -13.24 -1.35
N VAL A 50 10.06 -13.76 -0.34
CA VAL A 50 10.45 -14.99 0.36
C VAL A 50 9.27 -15.95 0.50
N GLY A 51 9.57 -17.24 0.67
CA GLY A 51 8.58 -18.25 1.05
C GLY A 51 8.81 -18.69 2.49
N VAL A 52 7.82 -18.47 3.35
CA VAL A 52 7.90 -18.86 4.77
C VAL A 52 6.88 -19.96 5.03
N ASN A 53 7.36 -21.18 5.27
CA ASN A 53 6.50 -22.36 5.49
C ASN A 53 5.44 -22.57 4.40
N GLY A 54 5.80 -22.29 3.14
CA GLY A 54 4.92 -22.45 1.97
C GLY A 54 3.99 -21.27 1.69
N VAL A 55 4.05 -20.19 2.49
CA VAL A 55 3.28 -18.97 2.26
C VAL A 55 4.16 -17.93 1.55
N PRO A 56 3.71 -17.32 0.44
CA PRO A 56 4.38 -16.18 -0.17
C PRO A 56 4.39 -14.99 0.79
N ALA A 57 5.57 -14.42 1.01
CA ALA A 57 5.78 -13.26 1.86
C ALA A 57 6.82 -12.32 1.22
N GLU A 58 6.99 -11.15 1.82
CA GLU A 58 7.97 -10.16 1.43
C GLU A 58 8.61 -9.60 2.70
N TRP A 59 9.93 -9.68 2.79
CA TRP A 59 10.68 -8.88 3.74
C TRP A 59 10.71 -7.44 3.23
N ILE A 60 10.48 -6.49 4.13
CA ILE A 60 10.52 -5.05 3.86
C ILE A 60 11.31 -4.43 5.01
N TRP A 61 12.40 -3.75 4.70
CA TRP A 61 13.23 -3.11 5.73
C TRP A 61 13.71 -1.74 5.28
N ALA A 62 13.73 -0.82 6.25
CA ALA A 62 14.26 0.52 6.09
C ALA A 62 15.72 0.58 6.59
N PRO A 63 16.49 1.63 6.26
CA PRO A 63 17.90 1.72 6.66
C PRO A 63 18.14 1.68 8.18
N GLU A 64 17.15 2.07 8.98
CA GLU A 64 17.21 1.99 10.44
C GLU A 64 16.96 0.59 11.00
N SER A 65 16.57 -0.37 10.17
CA SER A 65 16.31 -1.77 10.56
C SER A 65 17.57 -2.64 10.51
N GLU A 66 18.73 -2.08 10.15
CA GLU A 66 20.01 -2.81 10.14
C GLU A 66 20.39 -3.32 11.54
N ASP A 67 20.69 -4.62 11.66
CA ASP A 67 21.10 -5.27 12.91
C ASP A 67 22.24 -4.57 13.65
N SER A 68 23.08 -3.82 12.94
CA SER A 68 24.21 -3.06 13.52
C SER A 68 23.83 -1.73 14.18
N ARG A 69 22.58 -1.26 14.05
CA ARG A 69 22.10 -0.02 14.67
C ARG A 69 21.09 -0.37 15.77
N VAL A 70 21.54 -0.24 17.03
CA VAL A 70 20.78 -0.50 18.27
C VAL A 70 19.64 0.49 18.48
#